data_AF-A0A945PKE2-F1
#
_entry.id   AF-A0A945PKE2-F1
#
_cell.length_a   1.000
_cell.length_b   1.000
_cell.length_c   1.000
_cell.angle_alpha   90.00
_cell.angle_beta   90.00
_cell.angle_gamma   90.00
#
_symmetry.space_group_name_H-M   'P 1'
#
loop_
_entity.id
_entity.type
_entity.pdbx_description
1 polymer ?
#
loop_
_entity_poly.entity_id
_entity_poly.type
_entity_poly.pdbx_seq_one_letter_code
_entity_poly.pdbx_strand_id
1 'polypeptide(L)'
;MIRVKMRLPCLCLGLWLLTAPLLVQGLDSPMLTHGAAATAHPLATQAADDVYRRGGNSVDAAVAASLVLSVVEPTMSGLGGRAQAIVRLESGEFFGYNGMTEIPKDFTPTADMPSSGYTTVATPGLVALLWALHQGHGKLPFAELVQPAMRYAQEGFVLLPGEAARHQSKLESLRADKGMSAHFLSYQDDKQGVATAAGARLVQPVLAKTLAAIASGGTDAFYRGDIARLIGADMRSNGGFVTEQDLADYKVLPGRYISFPYRDLMIHTLAAPAGGGIVARALTILNLYDVAALSNSSWAVLVSQALALSLDAVSTDYEERDLAKLSDPQWARDASQAIRLPQLKQLSQRPVLSDQLASATDWIGTPAAHTSHFVTADCSGQTVSLTQTIGPVFGANVATPELGFAYAATMGGYLRTGKQIPGDRPRTSIAPVIITRNNQLVAALGAAGGIRIPSAIVQTISRYVDQGKSLSEALAAPRVHPKNIIDENNQRIVTLDAFDAEMTAGGWSQEQLKAWTAAGFKVKEIDSHASFGRVHALALGDAELAGAADPDWEGSATQPANCRISD
;
A
#
# COMPACT_ATOMS: atom_id res chain seq x y z
N MET A 1 -77.81 30.80 57.29
CA MET A 1 -77.33 32.19 57.50
C MET A 1 -75.83 32.13 57.64
N ILE A 2 -75.05 32.85 56.82
CA ILE A 2 -73.69 33.36 57.06
C ILE A 2 -73.26 34.02 55.74
N ARG A 3 -72.99 35.34 55.74
CA ARG A 3 -72.43 36.07 54.58
C ARG A 3 -71.24 36.92 55.02
N VAL A 4 -70.07 36.41 54.64
CA VAL A 4 -68.88 37.04 54.05
C VAL A 4 -68.74 38.57 54.16
N LYS A 5 -67.55 39.03 54.57
CA LYS A 5 -66.91 40.23 54.02
C LYS A 5 -65.41 40.03 53.81
N MET A 6 -64.98 40.53 52.65
CA MET A 6 -63.67 40.50 52.02
C MET A 6 -63.20 41.97 51.88
N ARG A 7 -61.88 42.25 51.92
CA ARG A 7 -61.20 43.24 51.05
C ARG A 7 -59.67 43.28 51.27
N LEU A 8 -58.98 43.45 50.13
CA LEU A 8 -57.56 43.38 49.77
C LEU A 8 -56.62 44.48 50.34
N PRO A 9 -55.30 44.25 50.27
CA PRO A 9 -54.29 45.27 50.00
C PRO A 9 -53.54 45.07 48.64
N CYS A 10 -52.83 46.13 48.22
CA CYS A 10 -52.22 46.38 46.90
C CYS A 10 -51.12 45.41 46.43
N LEU A 11 -51.08 45.17 45.11
CA LEU A 11 -50.02 44.50 44.34
C LEU A 11 -48.83 45.43 44.08
N CYS A 12 -47.61 44.91 44.25
CA CYS A 12 -46.40 45.36 43.53
C CYS A 12 -45.95 44.20 42.62
N LEU A 13 -45.91 44.41 41.31
CA LEU A 13 -45.37 43.45 40.34
C LEU A 13 -43.83 43.52 40.34
N GLY A 14 -43.17 42.43 40.74
CA GLY A 14 -41.76 42.18 40.42
C GLY A 14 -41.66 41.29 39.17
N LEU A 15 -41.05 41.82 38.09
CA LEU A 15 -40.68 41.02 36.92
C LEU A 15 -39.55 40.04 37.32
N TRP A 16 -39.83 38.75 37.27
CA TRP A 16 -38.82 37.70 37.31
C TRP A 16 -38.37 37.41 35.87
N LEU A 17 -37.15 37.82 35.51
CA LEU A 17 -36.46 37.37 34.30
C LEU A 17 -35.93 35.96 34.56
N LEU A 18 -36.59 34.96 33.98
CA LEU A 18 -36.08 33.59 33.85
C LEU A 18 -34.89 33.59 32.87
N THR A 19 -33.67 33.65 33.39
CA THR A 19 -32.47 33.33 32.61
C THR A 19 -32.34 31.81 32.50
N ALA A 20 -32.75 31.24 31.37
CA ALA A 20 -32.41 29.88 31.02
C ALA A 20 -30.89 29.76 30.85
N PRO A 21 -30.21 28.75 31.42
CA PRO A 21 -28.81 28.53 31.14
C PRO A 21 -28.69 28.06 29.68
N LEU A 22 -28.09 28.91 28.84
CA LEU A 22 -27.56 28.50 27.55
C LEU A 22 -26.50 27.42 27.82
N LEU A 23 -26.88 26.16 27.58
CA LEU A 23 -25.92 25.09 27.31
C LEU A 23 -25.15 25.52 26.07
N VAL A 24 -23.99 26.14 26.28
CA VAL A 24 -22.95 26.23 25.26
C VAL A 24 -22.55 24.78 24.99
N GLN A 25 -23.06 24.22 23.91
CA GLN A 25 -22.45 23.06 23.29
C GLN A 25 -21.00 23.48 23.04
N GLY A 26 -20.06 22.86 23.75
CA GLY A 26 -18.65 22.97 23.42
C GLY A 26 -18.54 22.59 21.96
N LEU A 27 -18.14 23.55 21.12
CA LEU A 27 -17.55 23.21 19.84
C LEU A 27 -16.35 22.34 20.23
N ASP A 28 -16.39 21.05 19.90
CA ASP A 28 -15.25 20.16 19.99
C ASP A 28 -14.09 20.91 19.33
N SER A 29 -13.17 21.43 20.13
CA SER A 29 -11.90 21.91 19.59
C SER A 29 -11.31 20.71 18.89
N PRO A 30 -10.93 20.79 17.59
CA PRO A 30 -10.38 19.65 16.90
C PRO A 30 -9.24 19.11 17.76
N MET A 31 -9.41 17.90 18.30
CA MET A 31 -8.36 17.23 19.05
C MET A 31 -7.15 17.23 18.12
N LEU A 32 -6.10 17.97 18.48
CA LEU A 32 -4.86 18.01 17.72
C LEU A 32 -4.37 16.57 17.59
N THR A 33 -4.41 16.03 16.38
CA THR A 33 -3.85 14.71 16.08
C THR A 33 -2.34 14.86 16.10
N HIS A 34 -1.66 14.00 16.86
CA HIS A 34 -0.21 14.04 16.99
C HIS A 34 0.50 13.34 15.83
N GLY A 35 -0.22 12.99 14.76
CA GLY A 35 0.31 12.31 13.59
C GLY A 35 -0.69 12.23 12.44
N ALA A 36 -0.20 11.76 11.31
CA ALA A 36 -0.94 11.61 10.07
C ALA A 36 -0.75 10.21 9.46
N ALA A 37 -1.67 9.85 8.58
CA ALA A 37 -1.60 8.63 7.79
C ALA A 37 -2.15 8.86 6.38
N ALA A 38 -1.59 8.15 5.40
CA ALA A 38 -2.18 8.01 4.07
C ALA A 38 -2.25 6.52 3.72
N THR A 39 -3.45 6.03 3.44
CA THR A 39 -3.72 4.60 3.25
C THR A 39 -4.59 4.33 2.03
N ALA A 40 -4.61 3.07 1.60
CA ALA A 40 -5.37 2.61 0.44
C ALA A 40 -6.89 2.55 0.64
N HIS A 41 -7.40 2.71 1.88
CA HIS A 41 -8.84 2.64 2.15
C HIS A 41 -9.26 3.61 3.28
N PRO A 42 -10.41 4.31 3.20
CA PRO A 42 -10.79 5.33 4.18
C PRO A 42 -10.96 4.80 5.61
N LEU A 43 -11.52 3.59 5.75
CA LEU A 43 -11.63 2.94 7.06
C LEU A 43 -10.27 2.59 7.70
N ALA A 44 -9.24 2.32 6.89
CA ALA A 44 -7.89 2.09 7.41
C ALA A 44 -7.22 3.42 7.83
N THR A 45 -7.45 4.48 7.06
CA THR A 45 -7.06 5.86 7.44
C THR A 45 -7.71 6.27 8.76
N GLN A 46 -9.00 5.99 8.93
CA GLN A 46 -9.74 6.26 10.16
C GLN A 46 -9.18 5.46 11.35
N ALA A 47 -8.83 4.19 11.15
CA ALA A 47 -8.24 3.38 12.21
C ALA A 47 -6.88 3.91 12.69
N ALA A 48 -6.02 4.38 11.76
CA ALA A 48 -4.76 5.05 12.13
C ALA A 48 -5.00 6.34 12.92
N ASP A 49 -5.94 7.16 12.46
CA ASP A 49 -6.34 8.41 13.11
C ASP A 49 -6.86 8.20 14.54
N ASP A 50 -7.72 7.19 14.73
CA ASP A 50 -8.23 6.80 16.05
C ASP A 50 -7.13 6.30 16.99
N VAL A 51 -6.08 5.64 16.47
CA VAL A 51 -4.92 5.24 17.27
C VAL A 51 -4.15 6.47 17.76
N TYR A 52 -3.93 7.47 16.91
CA TYR A 52 -3.29 8.72 17.34
C TYR A 52 -4.12 9.46 18.40
N ARG A 53 -5.45 9.51 18.25
CA ARG A 53 -6.35 10.10 19.27
C ARG A 53 -6.24 9.41 20.63
N ARG A 54 -5.93 8.11 20.65
CA ARG A 54 -5.75 7.31 21.87
C ARG A 54 -4.32 7.36 22.41
N GLY A 55 -3.44 8.16 21.80
CA GLY A 55 -2.05 8.35 22.24
C GLY A 55 -1.10 7.24 21.80
N GLY A 56 -1.48 6.42 20.81
CA GLY A 56 -0.57 5.50 20.14
C GLY A 56 0.41 6.22 19.20
N ASN A 57 1.46 5.51 18.80
CA ASN A 57 2.49 6.03 17.89
C ASN A 57 2.28 5.59 16.44
N SER A 58 3.19 6.00 15.55
CA SER A 58 3.14 5.66 14.12
C SER A 58 3.16 4.15 13.85
N VAL A 59 3.86 3.37 14.66
CA VAL A 59 3.89 1.91 14.55
C VAL A 59 2.55 1.30 14.94
N ASP A 60 1.94 1.76 16.03
CA ASP A 60 0.60 1.34 16.44
C ASP A 60 -0.44 1.65 15.35
N ALA A 61 -0.37 2.87 14.78
CA ALA A 61 -1.25 3.30 13.70
C ALA A 61 -1.05 2.46 12.43
N ALA A 62 0.19 2.10 12.10
CA ALA A 62 0.51 1.22 10.97
C ALA A 62 -0.05 -0.20 11.16
N VAL A 63 0.04 -0.75 12.37
CA VAL A 63 -0.50 -2.08 12.69
C VAL A 63 -2.02 -2.09 12.58
N ALA A 64 -2.70 -1.09 13.16
CA ALA A 64 -4.16 -0.98 13.06
C ALA A 64 -4.62 -0.80 11.61
N ALA A 65 -3.98 0.08 10.84
CA ALA A 65 -4.29 0.28 9.42
C ALA A 65 -4.10 -1.01 8.60
N SER A 66 -2.98 -1.73 8.81
CA SER A 66 -2.69 -3.00 8.14
C SER A 66 -3.76 -4.06 8.37
N LEU A 67 -4.19 -4.22 9.63
CA LEU A 67 -5.22 -5.19 10.02
C LEU A 67 -6.59 -4.81 9.46
N VAL A 68 -6.93 -3.52 9.42
CA VAL A 68 -8.17 -3.06 8.79
C VAL A 68 -8.14 -3.28 7.29
N LEU A 69 -7.03 -2.97 6.60
CA LEU A 69 -6.85 -3.28 5.18
C LEU A 69 -7.03 -4.77 4.88
N SER A 70 -6.61 -5.65 5.80
CA SER A 70 -6.83 -7.10 5.68
C SER A 70 -8.30 -7.53 5.74
N VAL A 71 -9.20 -6.63 6.13
CA VAL A 71 -10.65 -6.84 6.20
C VAL A 71 -11.38 -6.11 5.08
N VAL A 72 -10.99 -4.86 4.79
CA VAL A 72 -11.73 -3.95 3.89
C VAL A 72 -11.25 -3.97 2.44
N GLU A 73 -10.02 -4.44 2.18
CA GLU A 73 -9.48 -4.68 0.83
C GLU A 73 -8.97 -6.13 0.67
N PRO A 74 -9.82 -7.17 0.90
CA PRO A 74 -9.40 -8.57 0.88
C PRO A 74 -8.90 -9.04 -0.50
N THR A 75 -9.20 -8.32 -1.59
CA THR A 75 -8.64 -8.61 -2.92
C THR A 75 -7.19 -8.18 -3.10
N MET A 76 -6.67 -7.29 -2.24
CA MET A 76 -5.36 -6.64 -2.40
C MET A 76 -4.34 -7.16 -1.38
N SER A 77 -4.79 -7.35 -0.14
CA SER A 77 -3.96 -7.76 1.00
C SER A 77 -4.77 -8.50 2.06
N GLY A 78 -4.11 -9.19 2.98
CA GLY A 78 -4.79 -10.00 4.00
C GLY A 78 -3.83 -10.79 4.87
N LEU A 79 -4.38 -11.46 5.89
CA LEU A 79 -3.61 -12.24 6.88
C LEU A 79 -2.80 -13.39 6.25
N GLY A 80 -3.30 -13.97 5.14
CA GLY A 80 -2.59 -14.96 4.32
C GLY A 80 -1.51 -14.36 3.40
N GLY A 81 -1.18 -13.09 3.61
CA GLY A 81 -0.32 -12.27 2.78
C GLY A 81 1.10 -12.12 3.29
N ARG A 82 1.74 -11.08 2.76
CA ARG A 82 3.13 -10.73 3.02
C ARG A 82 3.33 -9.23 3.08
N ALA A 83 4.41 -8.77 3.68
CA ALA A 83 4.75 -7.36 3.73
C ALA A 83 6.25 -7.10 3.85
N GLN A 84 6.66 -5.87 3.51
CA GLN A 84 7.94 -5.30 3.93
C GLN A 84 7.71 -3.88 4.44
N ALA A 85 8.48 -3.48 5.44
CA ALA A 85 8.36 -2.17 6.08
C ALA A 85 9.72 -1.56 6.38
N ILE A 86 9.81 -0.24 6.26
CA ILE A 86 10.91 0.54 6.83
C ILE A 86 10.33 1.43 7.93
N VAL A 87 11.00 1.46 9.07
CA VAL A 87 10.64 2.27 10.25
C VAL A 87 11.78 3.24 10.51
N ARG A 88 11.46 4.53 10.67
CA ARG A 88 12.33 5.54 11.27
C ARG A 88 11.86 5.77 12.70
N LEU A 89 12.76 5.73 13.68
CA LEU A 89 12.45 6.06 15.07
C LEU A 89 12.64 7.56 15.35
N GLU A 90 12.14 8.01 16.51
CA GLU A 90 12.40 9.35 17.06
C GLU A 90 13.89 9.69 17.10
N SER A 91 14.75 8.71 17.43
CA SER A 91 16.20 8.84 17.43
C SER A 91 16.81 9.12 16.04
N GLY A 92 16.05 8.92 14.97
CA GLY A 92 16.52 8.93 13.58
C GLY A 92 17.15 7.61 13.14
N GLU A 93 17.11 6.56 13.96
CA GLU A 93 17.53 5.22 13.55
C GLU A 93 16.52 4.57 12.60
N PHE A 94 17.00 3.75 11.67
CA PHE A 94 16.20 3.07 10.67
C PHE A 94 16.23 1.55 10.85
N PHE A 95 15.05 0.92 10.76
CA PHE A 95 14.88 -0.53 10.79
C PHE A 95 14.13 -1.01 9.56
N GLY A 96 14.67 -2.03 8.91
CA GLY A 96 13.98 -2.75 7.84
C GLY A 96 13.36 -4.04 8.37
N TYR A 97 12.16 -4.37 7.89
CA TYR A 97 11.45 -5.61 8.21
C TYR A 97 11.06 -6.35 6.94
N ASN A 98 11.37 -7.64 6.90
CA ASN A 98 11.02 -8.55 5.82
C ASN A 98 10.07 -9.64 6.33
N GLY A 99 8.78 -9.44 6.08
CA GLY A 99 7.66 -10.37 6.32
C GLY A 99 7.15 -10.97 5.03
N MET A 100 8.05 -11.27 4.10
CA MET A 100 7.73 -11.92 2.84
C MET A 100 7.21 -13.35 3.07
N THR A 101 6.41 -13.87 2.15
CA THR A 101 6.06 -15.29 2.15
C THR A 101 7.30 -16.15 1.93
N GLU A 102 7.41 -17.24 2.67
CA GLU A 102 8.55 -18.17 2.62
C GLU A 102 8.15 -19.47 1.92
N ILE A 103 8.94 -19.88 0.91
CA ILE A 103 8.69 -21.12 0.18
C ILE A 103 8.84 -22.30 1.16
N PRO A 104 7.83 -23.19 1.30
CA PRO A 104 7.89 -24.34 2.19
C PRO A 104 9.09 -25.25 1.94
N LYS A 105 9.60 -25.91 2.98
CA LYS A 105 10.82 -26.74 2.88
C LYS A 105 10.67 -27.94 1.94
N ASP A 106 9.47 -28.50 1.88
CA ASP A 106 9.17 -29.68 1.04
C ASP A 106 8.70 -29.31 -0.37
N PHE A 107 8.70 -28.02 -0.73
CA PHE A 107 8.32 -27.59 -2.07
C PHE A 107 9.31 -28.12 -3.11
N THR A 108 8.79 -28.76 -4.16
CA THR A 108 9.58 -29.22 -5.30
C THR A 108 9.13 -28.46 -6.55
N PRO A 109 9.94 -27.53 -7.09
CA PRO A 109 9.59 -26.79 -8.30
C PRO A 109 9.42 -27.72 -9.50
N THR A 110 8.37 -27.48 -10.28
CA THR A 110 8.16 -28.13 -11.58
C THR A 110 8.30 -27.11 -12.71
N ALA A 111 8.43 -27.59 -13.95
CA ALA A 111 8.47 -26.72 -15.13
C ALA A 111 7.13 -25.97 -15.32
N ASP A 112 6.01 -26.68 -15.11
CA ASP A 112 4.65 -26.18 -15.32
C ASP A 112 3.98 -25.87 -13.98
N MET A 113 4.42 -24.78 -13.34
CA MET A 113 3.81 -24.32 -12.10
C MET A 113 2.56 -23.46 -12.37
N PRO A 114 1.44 -23.68 -11.66
CA PRO A 114 0.22 -22.91 -11.85
C PRO A 114 0.38 -21.45 -11.40
N SER A 115 -0.55 -20.60 -11.83
CA SER A 115 -0.60 -19.18 -11.45
C SER A 115 -1.53 -18.89 -10.25
N SER A 116 -2.35 -19.86 -9.85
CA SER A 116 -3.23 -19.80 -8.68
C SER A 116 -3.51 -21.20 -8.11
N GLY A 117 -4.15 -21.27 -6.95
CA GLY A 117 -4.50 -22.51 -6.24
C GLY A 117 -3.57 -22.79 -5.06
N TYR A 118 -3.90 -23.82 -4.27
CA TYR A 118 -3.16 -24.22 -3.06
C TYR A 118 -1.68 -24.49 -3.31
N THR A 119 -1.32 -25.00 -4.48
CA THR A 119 0.08 -25.28 -4.88
C THR A 119 0.92 -24.02 -5.13
N THR A 120 0.30 -22.83 -5.16
CA THR A 120 0.99 -21.53 -5.29
C THR A 120 1.21 -20.83 -3.94
N VAL A 121 0.64 -21.37 -2.86
CA VAL A 121 0.67 -20.75 -1.53
C VAL A 121 1.97 -21.07 -0.81
N ALA A 122 2.64 -20.02 -0.34
CA ALA A 122 3.81 -20.09 0.52
C ALA A 122 3.46 -19.60 1.94
N THR A 123 4.34 -19.85 2.91
CA THR A 123 4.08 -19.57 4.33
C THR A 123 3.82 -18.06 4.56
N PRO A 124 2.62 -17.66 5.05
CA PRO A 124 2.25 -16.24 5.22
C PRO A 124 3.12 -15.47 6.21
N GLY A 125 3.46 -14.23 5.88
CA GLY A 125 4.40 -13.42 6.65
C GLY A 125 3.85 -12.14 7.28
N LEU A 126 2.65 -11.71 6.89
CA LEU A 126 2.09 -10.43 7.35
C LEU A 126 1.93 -10.37 8.87
N VAL A 127 1.27 -11.36 9.48
CA VAL A 127 0.96 -11.34 10.92
C VAL A 127 2.22 -11.31 11.77
N ALA A 128 3.24 -12.10 11.40
CA ALA A 128 4.53 -12.07 12.07
C ALA A 128 5.22 -10.71 11.97
N LEU A 129 5.17 -10.06 10.80
CA LEU A 129 5.75 -8.71 10.63
C LEU A 129 5.04 -7.67 11.48
N LEU A 130 3.71 -7.65 11.52
CA LEU A 130 2.96 -6.71 12.36
C LEU A 130 3.24 -6.92 13.84
N TRP A 131 3.34 -8.18 14.27
CA TRP A 131 3.74 -8.51 15.63
C TRP A 131 5.16 -8.03 15.94
N ALA A 132 6.13 -8.25 15.05
CA ALA A 132 7.52 -7.83 15.24
C ALA A 132 7.65 -6.29 15.31
N LEU A 133 6.90 -5.56 14.47
CA LEU A 133 6.83 -4.10 14.53
C LEU A 133 6.30 -3.64 15.90
N HIS A 134 5.15 -4.16 16.31
CA HIS A 134 4.53 -3.83 17.59
C HIS A 134 5.43 -4.17 18.79
N GLN A 135 6.08 -5.33 18.81
CA GLN A 135 6.98 -5.71 19.89
C GLN A 135 8.24 -4.84 19.95
N GLY A 136 8.77 -4.42 18.80
CA GLY A 136 9.95 -3.56 18.75
C GLY A 136 9.66 -2.12 19.13
N HIS A 137 8.49 -1.60 18.72
CA HIS A 137 8.26 -0.15 18.66
C HIS A 137 6.83 0.29 19.00
N GLY A 138 5.91 -0.62 19.30
CA GLY A 138 4.52 -0.28 19.65
C GLY A 138 4.37 0.26 21.07
N LYS A 139 3.28 0.99 21.32
CA LYS A 139 2.99 1.63 22.61
C LYS A 139 1.66 1.19 23.20
N LEU A 140 0.62 1.06 22.38
CA LEU A 140 -0.69 0.55 22.84
C LEU A 140 -0.71 -0.98 22.86
N PRO A 141 -1.56 -1.62 23.70
CA PRO A 141 -1.69 -3.08 23.69
C PRO A 141 -2.09 -3.62 22.32
N PHE A 142 -1.41 -4.65 21.82
CA PHE A 142 -1.69 -5.24 20.49
C PHE A 142 -3.18 -5.56 20.27
N ALA A 143 -3.85 -6.14 21.27
CA ALA A 143 -5.26 -6.47 21.21
C ALA A 143 -6.14 -5.26 20.87
N GLU A 144 -5.78 -4.07 21.38
CA GLU A 144 -6.47 -2.82 21.11
C GLU A 144 -6.31 -2.33 19.66
N LEU A 145 -5.20 -2.70 19.01
CA LEU A 145 -4.93 -2.40 17.60
C LEU A 145 -5.66 -3.35 16.64
N VAL A 146 -5.99 -4.56 17.11
CA VAL A 146 -6.77 -5.55 16.37
C VAL A 146 -8.28 -5.24 16.41
N GLN A 147 -8.77 -4.57 17.45
CA GLN A 147 -10.20 -4.27 17.65
C GLN A 147 -10.91 -3.62 16.44
N PRO A 148 -10.36 -2.60 15.76
CA PRO A 148 -11.05 -1.99 14.62
C PRO A 148 -11.31 -2.99 13.49
N ALA A 149 -10.30 -3.81 13.15
CA ALA A 149 -10.43 -4.86 12.13
C ALA A 149 -11.47 -5.92 12.54
N MET A 150 -11.44 -6.36 13.81
CA MET A 150 -12.44 -7.28 14.34
C MET A 150 -13.85 -6.73 14.21
N ARG A 151 -14.05 -5.45 14.55
CA ARG A 151 -15.36 -4.78 14.46
C ARG A 151 -15.86 -4.73 13.03
N TYR A 152 -15.03 -4.27 12.09
CA TYR A 152 -15.41 -4.22 10.68
C TYR A 152 -15.68 -5.61 10.10
N ALA A 153 -14.97 -6.65 10.54
CA ALA A 153 -15.24 -8.02 10.10
C ALA A 153 -16.55 -8.57 10.71
N GLN A 154 -16.80 -8.33 12.00
CA GLN A 154 -17.94 -8.87 12.73
C GLN A 154 -19.25 -8.17 12.40
N GLU A 155 -19.22 -6.85 12.35
CA GLU A 155 -20.39 -6.03 12.06
C GLU A 155 -20.56 -5.96 10.55
N GLY A 156 -19.48 -5.72 9.81
CA GLY A 156 -19.49 -5.54 8.36
C GLY A 156 -19.42 -4.06 7.96
N PHE A 157 -18.93 -3.81 6.76
CA PHE A 157 -18.69 -2.48 6.19
C PHE A 157 -19.30 -2.36 4.79
N VAL A 158 -19.50 -1.13 4.33
CA VAL A 158 -20.01 -0.85 2.98
C VAL A 158 -18.88 -1.09 1.98
N LEU A 159 -19.13 -1.99 1.01
CA LEU A 159 -18.16 -2.31 -0.02
C LEU A 159 -18.06 -1.16 -1.02
N LEU A 160 -16.85 -0.64 -1.23
CA LEU A 160 -16.61 0.43 -2.18
C LEU A 160 -16.68 -0.11 -3.63
N PRO A 161 -16.96 0.75 -4.63
CA PRO A 161 -17.15 0.34 -6.02
C PRO A 161 -16.00 -0.50 -6.58
N GLY A 162 -14.76 -0.15 -6.21
CA GLY A 162 -13.62 -0.82 -6.76
C GLY A 162 -13.38 -2.20 -6.18
N GLU A 163 -13.55 -2.35 -4.88
CA GLU A 163 -13.51 -3.67 -4.25
C GLU A 163 -14.60 -4.59 -4.82
N ALA A 164 -15.83 -4.08 -4.98
CA ALA A 164 -16.91 -4.84 -5.61
C ALA A 164 -16.59 -5.27 -7.05
N ALA A 165 -15.98 -4.39 -7.86
CA ALA A 165 -15.55 -4.73 -9.22
C ALA A 165 -14.49 -5.84 -9.23
N ARG A 166 -13.54 -5.81 -8.30
CA ARG A 166 -12.52 -6.86 -8.14
C ARG A 166 -13.14 -8.19 -7.72
N HIS A 167 -14.13 -8.19 -6.82
CA HIS A 167 -14.89 -9.39 -6.46
C HIS A 167 -15.60 -9.98 -7.68
N GLN A 168 -16.30 -9.14 -8.43
CA GLN A 168 -17.00 -9.56 -9.65
C GLN A 168 -16.04 -10.12 -10.72
N SER A 169 -14.85 -9.54 -10.88
CA SER A 169 -13.83 -10.00 -11.84
C SER A 169 -13.33 -11.43 -11.55
N LYS A 170 -13.52 -11.92 -10.33
CA LYS A 170 -13.10 -13.25 -9.88
C LYS A 170 -14.25 -14.20 -9.59
N LEU A 171 -15.49 -13.87 -9.95
CA LEU A 171 -16.69 -14.64 -9.62
C LEU A 171 -16.55 -16.15 -9.87
N GLU A 172 -16.03 -16.56 -11.04
CA GLU A 172 -15.85 -17.98 -11.35
C GLU A 172 -14.78 -18.65 -10.49
N SER A 173 -13.67 -17.96 -10.20
CA SER A 173 -12.64 -18.45 -9.28
C SER A 173 -13.17 -18.56 -7.85
N LEU A 174 -13.98 -17.60 -7.42
CA LEU A 174 -14.63 -17.62 -6.10
C LEU A 174 -15.60 -18.80 -5.97
N ARG A 175 -16.36 -19.12 -7.03
CA ARG A 175 -17.28 -20.27 -7.06
C ARG A 175 -16.55 -21.62 -7.01
N ALA A 176 -15.31 -21.68 -7.52
CA ALA A 176 -14.54 -22.90 -7.65
C ALA A 176 -13.88 -23.38 -6.34
N ASP A 177 -13.57 -22.47 -5.40
CA ASP A 177 -12.97 -22.82 -4.10
C ASP A 177 -13.98 -22.68 -2.96
N LYS A 178 -14.02 -23.67 -2.06
CA LYS A 178 -15.02 -23.72 -0.99
C LYS A 178 -14.90 -22.57 0.01
N GLY A 179 -13.67 -22.20 0.40
CA GLY A 179 -13.47 -21.12 1.37
C GLY A 179 -13.73 -19.76 0.75
N MET A 180 -13.28 -19.55 -0.49
CA MET A 180 -13.57 -18.31 -1.22
C MET A 180 -15.09 -18.11 -1.39
N SER A 181 -15.78 -19.18 -1.80
CA SER A 181 -17.24 -19.21 -1.98
C SER A 181 -17.99 -18.92 -0.67
N ALA A 182 -17.52 -19.47 0.45
CA ALA A 182 -18.13 -19.28 1.76
C ALA A 182 -17.97 -17.86 2.34
N HIS A 183 -16.97 -17.10 1.90
CA HIS A 183 -16.61 -15.82 2.51
C HIS A 183 -16.86 -14.59 1.62
N PHE A 184 -16.82 -14.76 0.29
CA PHE A 184 -16.88 -13.65 -0.65
C PHE A 184 -18.05 -13.74 -1.63
N LEU A 185 -18.90 -14.76 -1.52
CA LEU A 185 -20.15 -14.85 -2.26
C LEU A 185 -21.36 -14.76 -1.34
N SER A 186 -22.39 -14.08 -1.83
CA SER A 186 -23.72 -14.07 -1.26
C SER A 186 -24.60 -15.05 -2.04
N TYR A 187 -25.50 -15.74 -1.34
CA TYR A 187 -26.45 -16.66 -1.95
C TYR A 187 -27.86 -16.11 -1.78
N GLN A 188 -28.53 -15.89 -2.90
CA GLN A 188 -29.97 -15.63 -2.93
C GLN A 188 -30.74 -16.91 -3.31
N ASP A 189 -32.05 -16.81 -3.50
CA ASP A 189 -32.99 -17.94 -3.69
C ASP A 189 -32.65 -18.88 -4.86
N ASP A 190 -31.80 -18.45 -5.78
CA ASP A 190 -31.40 -19.13 -7.03
C ASP A 190 -30.14 -20.00 -6.93
N LYS A 191 -29.61 -20.25 -5.71
CA LYS A 191 -28.48 -21.16 -5.39
C LYS A 191 -27.14 -20.87 -6.11
N GLN A 192 -27.06 -19.92 -7.02
CA GLN A 192 -25.80 -19.48 -7.61
C GLN A 192 -25.20 -18.37 -6.76
N GLY A 193 -24.00 -18.59 -6.23
CA GLY A 193 -23.29 -17.56 -5.46
C GLY A 193 -22.99 -16.35 -6.36
N VAL A 194 -23.28 -15.15 -5.85
CA VAL A 194 -23.03 -13.86 -6.52
C VAL A 194 -22.05 -13.03 -5.70
N ALA A 195 -21.21 -12.25 -6.37
CA ALA A 195 -20.31 -11.32 -5.69
C ALA A 195 -21.11 -10.19 -5.00
N THR A 196 -20.62 -9.71 -3.86
CA THR A 196 -21.23 -8.58 -3.16
C THR A 196 -21.13 -7.31 -4.01
N ALA A 197 -22.27 -6.63 -4.23
CA ALA A 197 -22.33 -5.42 -5.03
C ALA A 197 -21.77 -4.20 -4.29
N ALA A 198 -21.35 -3.19 -5.05
CA ALA A 198 -20.97 -1.88 -4.52
C ALA A 198 -22.11 -1.27 -3.70
N GLY A 199 -21.79 -0.64 -2.57
CA GLY A 199 -22.77 -0.06 -1.65
C GLY A 199 -23.47 -1.08 -0.76
N ALA A 200 -23.35 -2.39 -1.02
CA ALA A 200 -23.84 -3.42 -0.12
C ALA A 200 -22.89 -3.61 1.08
N ARG A 201 -23.42 -4.17 2.17
CA ARG A 201 -22.65 -4.48 3.38
C ARG A 201 -22.02 -5.86 3.26
N LEU A 202 -20.70 -5.95 3.37
CA LEU A 202 -19.96 -7.22 3.48
C LEU A 202 -19.69 -7.53 4.95
N VAL A 203 -20.09 -8.73 5.41
CA VAL A 203 -19.88 -9.21 6.79
C VAL A 203 -18.97 -10.44 6.74
N GLN A 204 -17.93 -10.48 7.58
CA GLN A 204 -16.90 -11.52 7.60
C GLN A 204 -16.76 -12.13 9.01
N PRO A 205 -17.79 -12.85 9.51
CA PRO A 205 -17.81 -13.31 10.91
C PRO A 205 -16.75 -14.37 11.22
N VAL A 206 -16.32 -15.13 10.21
CA VAL A 206 -15.24 -16.12 10.37
C VAL A 206 -13.89 -15.40 10.55
N LEU A 207 -13.61 -14.39 9.72
CA LEU A 207 -12.42 -13.56 9.88
C LEU A 207 -12.40 -12.83 11.22
N ALA A 208 -13.56 -12.37 11.72
CA ALA A 208 -13.66 -11.75 13.03
C ALA A 208 -13.21 -12.69 14.16
N LYS A 209 -13.55 -13.99 14.09
CA LYS A 209 -13.09 -15.01 15.06
C LYS A 209 -11.58 -15.25 14.95
N THR A 210 -11.06 -15.31 13.73
CA THR A 210 -9.60 -15.41 13.49
C THR A 210 -8.86 -14.22 14.10
N LEU A 211 -9.35 -13.01 13.86
CA LEU A 211 -8.79 -11.79 14.44
C LEU A 211 -8.92 -11.78 15.97
N ALA A 212 -10.01 -12.29 16.54
CA ALA A 212 -10.17 -12.44 18.00
C ALA A 212 -9.13 -13.39 18.62
N ALA A 213 -8.82 -14.49 17.93
CA ALA A 213 -7.77 -15.41 18.35
C ALA A 213 -6.37 -14.75 18.28
N ILE A 214 -6.11 -13.96 17.24
CA ILE A 214 -4.86 -13.18 17.12
C ILE A 214 -4.76 -12.10 18.20
N ALA A 215 -5.87 -11.43 18.53
CA ALA A 215 -5.90 -10.42 19.58
C ALA A 215 -5.58 -11.01 20.97
N SER A 216 -6.03 -12.23 21.26
CA SER A 216 -5.83 -12.87 22.56
C SER A 216 -4.51 -13.64 22.68
N GLY A 217 -4.09 -14.34 21.62
CA GLY A 217 -2.90 -15.20 21.62
C GLY A 217 -1.69 -14.64 20.86
N GLY A 218 -1.78 -13.42 20.34
CA GLY A 218 -0.69 -12.76 19.61
C GLY A 218 -0.26 -13.56 18.38
N THR A 219 1.05 -13.54 18.08
CA THR A 219 1.61 -14.26 16.93
C THR A 219 1.47 -15.78 17.05
N ASP A 220 1.56 -16.35 18.25
CA ASP A 220 1.50 -17.80 18.46
C ASP A 220 0.12 -18.37 18.10
N ALA A 221 -0.96 -17.60 18.28
CA ALA A 221 -2.29 -18.02 17.81
C ALA A 221 -2.30 -18.34 16.30
N PHE A 222 -1.55 -17.58 15.50
CA PHE A 222 -1.46 -17.75 14.05
C PHE A 222 -0.48 -18.86 13.64
N TYR A 223 0.72 -18.88 14.23
CA TYR A 223 1.83 -19.71 13.75
C TYR A 223 2.03 -21.03 14.51
N ARG A 224 1.47 -21.17 15.71
CA ARG A 224 1.61 -22.38 16.56
C ARG A 224 0.30 -22.86 17.18
N GLY A 225 -0.80 -22.13 16.97
CA GLY A 225 -2.12 -22.43 17.52
C GLY A 225 -3.05 -23.12 16.51
N ASP A 226 -4.36 -23.06 16.80
CA ASP A 226 -5.39 -23.67 15.96
C ASP A 226 -5.42 -23.14 14.54
N ILE A 227 -5.06 -21.87 14.33
CA ILE A 227 -4.97 -21.30 12.97
C ILE A 227 -3.93 -22.08 12.16
N ALA A 228 -2.72 -22.30 12.70
CA ALA A 228 -1.68 -23.04 12.00
C ALA A 228 -2.10 -24.47 11.64
N ARG A 229 -2.77 -25.14 12.58
CA ARG A 229 -3.33 -26.49 12.37
C ARG A 229 -4.37 -26.50 11.25
N LEU A 230 -5.25 -25.50 11.19
CA LEU A 230 -6.27 -25.38 10.14
C LEU A 230 -5.64 -25.10 8.77
N ILE A 231 -4.65 -24.19 8.69
CA ILE A 231 -3.89 -23.94 7.45
C ILE A 231 -3.24 -25.24 6.96
N GLY A 232 -2.48 -25.93 7.82
CA GLY A 232 -1.76 -27.15 7.45
C GLY A 232 -2.68 -28.29 7.05
N ALA A 233 -3.83 -28.45 7.71
CA ALA A 233 -4.83 -29.45 7.33
C ALA A 233 -5.43 -29.17 5.95
N ASP A 234 -5.84 -27.93 5.68
CA ASP A 234 -6.46 -27.52 4.42
C ASP A 234 -5.48 -27.59 3.24
N MET A 235 -4.23 -27.16 3.45
CA MET A 235 -3.15 -27.30 2.47
C MET A 235 -2.95 -28.77 2.09
N ARG A 236 -2.81 -29.65 3.08
CA ARG A 236 -2.63 -31.09 2.86
C ARG A 236 -3.80 -31.72 2.11
N SER A 237 -5.03 -31.33 2.43
CA SER A 237 -6.23 -31.85 1.77
C SER A 237 -6.39 -31.40 0.32
N ASN A 238 -5.80 -30.27 -0.06
CA ASN A 238 -5.92 -29.69 -1.41
C ASN A 238 -4.60 -29.69 -2.21
N GLY A 239 -3.58 -30.41 -1.74
CA GLY A 239 -2.29 -30.54 -2.44
C GLY A 239 -1.37 -29.32 -2.34
N GLY A 240 -1.60 -28.43 -1.37
CA GLY A 240 -0.68 -27.34 -1.01
C GLY A 240 0.55 -27.84 -0.23
N PHE A 241 1.55 -26.97 -0.11
CA PHE A 241 2.86 -27.32 0.46
C PHE A 241 3.09 -26.81 1.88
N VAL A 242 2.35 -25.78 2.33
CA VAL A 242 2.57 -25.19 3.66
C VAL A 242 2.13 -26.18 4.73
N THR A 243 3.07 -26.55 5.61
CA THR A 243 2.81 -27.41 6.77
C THR A 243 2.70 -26.61 8.06
N GLU A 244 2.20 -27.25 9.13
CA GLU A 244 2.24 -26.70 10.49
C GLU A 244 3.69 -26.41 10.94
N GLN A 245 4.65 -27.22 10.49
CA GLN A 245 6.06 -27.02 10.81
C GLN A 245 6.63 -25.80 10.10
N ASP A 246 6.30 -25.57 8.81
CA ASP A 246 6.72 -24.35 8.09
C ASP A 246 6.18 -23.08 8.78
N LEU A 247 4.95 -23.13 9.29
CA LEU A 247 4.36 -22.03 10.06
C LEU A 247 5.07 -21.84 11.40
N ALA A 248 5.32 -22.92 12.13
CA ALA A 248 5.99 -22.87 13.44
C ALA A 248 7.44 -22.38 13.33
N ASP A 249 8.11 -22.62 12.20
CA ASP A 249 9.49 -22.20 11.94
C ASP A 249 9.61 -20.80 11.34
N TYR A 250 8.50 -20.20 10.89
CA TYR A 250 8.50 -18.88 10.27
C TYR A 250 9.04 -17.80 11.21
N LYS A 251 9.92 -16.95 10.67
CA LYS A 251 10.49 -15.79 11.40
C LYS A 251 10.51 -14.55 10.51
N VAL A 252 10.29 -13.37 11.06
CA VAL A 252 10.57 -12.12 10.34
C VAL A 252 12.08 -11.98 10.17
N LEU A 253 12.53 -11.65 8.96
CA LEU A 253 13.93 -11.37 8.71
C LEU A 253 14.18 -9.86 8.76
N PRO A 254 15.40 -9.41 9.09
CA PRO A 254 15.78 -8.02 8.87
C PRO A 254 15.59 -7.64 7.39
N GLY A 255 14.95 -6.51 7.15
CA GLY A 255 14.92 -5.88 5.83
C GLY A 255 16.31 -5.39 5.47
N ARG A 256 16.70 -5.54 4.21
CA ARG A 256 18.03 -5.17 3.72
C ARG A 256 18.09 -3.68 3.45
N TYR A 257 18.21 -2.92 4.54
CA TYR A 257 18.23 -1.46 4.54
C TYR A 257 19.39 -0.89 3.71
N ILE A 258 19.07 0.11 2.90
CA ILE A 258 20.03 0.95 2.18
C ILE A 258 19.64 2.42 2.30
N SER A 259 20.64 3.29 2.25
CA SER A 259 20.44 4.72 2.10
C SER A 259 21.41 5.32 1.09
N PHE A 260 20.96 6.28 0.30
CA PHE A 260 21.77 6.92 -0.74
C PHE A 260 21.33 8.37 -0.96
N PRO A 261 22.23 9.24 -1.43
CA PRO A 261 21.89 10.64 -1.70
C PRO A 261 21.09 10.78 -3.00
N TYR A 262 20.12 11.71 -2.99
CA TYR A 262 19.46 12.22 -4.19
C TYR A 262 19.28 13.73 -4.03
N ARG A 263 19.95 14.53 -4.85
CA ARG A 263 20.09 15.98 -4.61
C ARG A 263 20.70 16.26 -3.23
N ASP A 264 20.09 17.13 -2.44
CA ASP A 264 20.43 17.46 -1.06
C ASP A 264 19.70 16.59 -0.02
N LEU A 265 19.04 15.51 -0.46
CA LEU A 265 18.24 14.62 0.36
C LEU A 265 18.92 13.25 0.52
N MET A 266 18.54 12.54 1.58
CA MET A 266 18.85 11.13 1.79
C MET A 266 17.59 10.28 1.57
N ILE A 267 17.70 9.28 0.71
CA ILE A 267 16.64 8.31 0.44
C ILE A 267 16.95 7.04 1.22
N HIS A 268 15.95 6.50 1.92
CA HIS A 268 16.03 5.29 2.73
C HIS A 268 15.03 4.26 2.22
N THR A 269 15.48 3.04 1.92
CA THR A 269 14.62 1.98 1.39
C THR A 269 15.22 0.59 1.66
N LEU A 270 14.60 -0.46 1.09
CA LEU A 270 15.01 -1.85 1.24
C LEU A 270 15.42 -2.46 -0.11
N ALA A 271 16.60 -3.07 -0.15
CA ALA A 271 17.09 -3.87 -1.27
C ALA A 271 16.37 -5.23 -1.38
N ALA A 272 16.74 -6.04 -2.38
CA ALA A 272 16.17 -7.36 -2.64
C ALA A 272 16.02 -8.19 -1.34
N PRO A 273 14.85 -8.81 -1.07
CA PRO A 273 13.75 -9.09 -2.01
C PRO A 273 12.77 -7.94 -2.25
N ALA A 274 12.98 -6.75 -1.67
CA ALA A 274 12.27 -5.53 -2.08
C ALA A 274 12.81 -4.96 -3.41
N GLY A 275 12.08 -3.97 -3.94
CA GLY A 275 12.39 -3.23 -5.16
C GLY A 275 13.17 -1.94 -4.92
N GLY A 276 13.63 -1.65 -3.70
CA GLY A 276 14.34 -0.39 -3.39
C GLY A 276 15.67 -0.24 -4.13
N GLY A 277 16.34 -1.34 -4.49
CA GLY A 277 17.51 -1.30 -5.38
C GLY A 277 17.20 -0.76 -6.77
N ILE A 278 15.98 -0.97 -7.29
CA ILE A 278 15.52 -0.39 -8.57
C ILE A 278 15.30 1.12 -8.40
N VAL A 279 14.74 1.54 -7.27
CA VAL A 279 14.57 2.96 -6.95
C VAL A 279 15.94 3.65 -6.82
N ALA A 280 16.90 3.03 -6.13
CA ALA A 280 18.24 3.56 -5.91
C ALA A 280 19.00 3.79 -7.23
N ARG A 281 19.05 2.78 -8.09
CA ARG A 281 19.72 2.86 -9.39
C ARG A 281 19.10 3.93 -10.29
N ALA A 282 17.77 3.96 -10.40
CA ALA A 282 17.08 4.94 -11.24
C ALA A 282 17.30 6.38 -10.74
N LEU A 283 17.17 6.64 -9.43
CA LEU A 283 17.43 7.96 -8.86
C LEU A 283 18.91 8.37 -8.97
N THR A 284 19.84 7.43 -8.85
CA THR A 284 21.29 7.71 -9.03
C THR A 284 21.58 8.14 -10.46
N ILE A 285 20.93 7.55 -11.48
CA ILE A 285 21.00 7.99 -12.87
C ILE A 285 20.39 9.40 -13.02
N LEU A 286 19.18 9.63 -12.49
CA LEU A 286 18.56 10.96 -12.53
C LEU A 286 19.40 12.02 -11.82
N ASN A 287 20.25 11.62 -10.87
CA ASN A 287 21.14 12.53 -10.17
C ASN A 287 22.19 13.19 -11.10
N LEU A 288 22.44 12.61 -12.28
CA LEU A 288 23.39 13.09 -13.28
C LEU A 288 22.83 14.19 -14.20
N TYR A 289 21.52 14.45 -14.16
CA TYR A 289 20.85 15.36 -15.08
C TYR A 289 20.21 16.53 -14.32
N ASP A 290 20.22 17.71 -14.97
CA ASP A 290 19.41 18.85 -14.56
C ASP A 290 17.95 18.63 -14.99
N VAL A 291 17.21 17.89 -14.15
CA VAL A 291 15.82 17.54 -14.41
C VAL A 291 14.91 18.77 -14.47
N ALA A 292 15.20 19.80 -13.67
CA ALA A 292 14.39 21.02 -13.61
C ALA A 292 14.42 21.80 -14.93
N ALA A 293 15.50 21.69 -15.71
CA ALA A 293 15.63 22.32 -17.02
C ALA A 293 14.93 21.55 -18.17
N LEU A 294 14.43 20.33 -17.93
CA LEU A 294 13.80 19.52 -18.97
C LEU A 294 12.32 19.88 -19.16
N SER A 295 11.86 19.80 -20.40
CA SER A 295 10.42 19.73 -20.65
C SER A 295 9.84 18.45 -20.05
N ASN A 296 8.56 18.46 -19.68
CA ASN A 296 7.93 17.28 -19.07
C ASN A 296 7.97 16.06 -20.01
N SER A 297 7.92 16.27 -21.33
CA SER A 297 8.05 15.21 -22.34
C SER A 297 9.46 14.66 -22.43
N SER A 298 10.50 15.49 -22.34
CA SER A 298 11.90 15.04 -22.29
C SER A 298 12.22 14.33 -20.96
N TRP A 299 11.69 14.85 -19.86
CA TRP A 299 11.77 14.21 -18.54
C TRP A 299 11.17 12.80 -18.55
N ALA A 300 9.99 12.61 -19.16
CA ALA A 300 9.35 11.29 -19.27
C ALA A 300 10.26 10.27 -19.99
N VAL A 301 10.94 10.70 -21.05
CA VAL A 301 11.90 9.86 -21.78
C VAL A 301 13.12 9.52 -20.93
N LEU A 302 13.65 10.49 -20.18
CA LEU A 302 14.77 10.27 -19.27
C LEU A 302 14.41 9.28 -18.16
N VAL A 303 13.31 9.53 -17.43
CA VAL A 303 12.92 8.69 -16.30
C VAL A 303 12.56 7.27 -16.74
N SER A 304 11.92 7.12 -17.90
CA SER A 304 11.63 5.81 -18.48
C SER A 304 12.91 5.01 -18.77
N GLN A 305 13.92 5.64 -19.40
CA GLN A 305 15.19 4.98 -19.69
C GLN A 305 16.02 4.69 -18.42
N ALA A 306 16.02 5.59 -17.44
CA ALA A 306 16.66 5.35 -16.15
C ALA A 306 16.03 4.14 -15.42
N LEU A 307 14.70 4.04 -15.42
CA LEU A 307 13.97 2.89 -14.90
C LEU A 307 14.26 1.62 -15.72
N ALA A 308 14.36 1.72 -17.04
CA ALA A 308 14.67 0.60 -17.92
C ALA A 308 16.03 -0.02 -17.57
N LEU A 309 17.08 0.81 -17.52
CA LEU A 309 18.43 0.39 -17.16
C LEU A 309 18.49 -0.19 -15.74
N SER A 310 17.74 0.42 -14.82
CA SER A 310 17.65 -0.08 -13.45
C SER A 310 16.96 -1.45 -13.35
N LEU A 311 15.91 -1.69 -14.14
CA LEU A 311 15.23 -2.99 -14.19
C LEU A 311 16.10 -4.05 -14.87
N ASP A 312 16.81 -3.67 -15.92
CA ASP A 312 17.72 -4.55 -16.65
C ASP A 312 18.88 -5.03 -15.76
N ALA A 313 19.44 -4.15 -14.92
CA ALA A 313 20.49 -4.49 -13.97
C ALA A 313 20.09 -5.54 -12.91
N VAL A 314 18.79 -5.81 -12.71
CA VAL A 314 18.32 -6.90 -11.85
C VAL A 314 18.64 -8.28 -12.43
N SER A 315 18.73 -8.41 -13.76
CA SER A 315 19.04 -9.68 -14.42
C SER A 315 20.44 -10.20 -14.06
N THR A 316 21.40 -9.29 -13.88
CA THR A 316 22.81 -9.59 -13.57
C THR A 316 23.13 -9.48 -12.08
N ASP A 317 22.33 -8.72 -11.32
CA ASP A 317 22.48 -8.56 -9.87
C ASP A 317 21.15 -8.78 -9.14
N TYR A 318 20.61 -9.99 -9.27
CA TYR A 318 19.29 -10.35 -8.77
C TYR A 318 19.18 -10.31 -7.24
N GLU A 319 20.23 -10.76 -6.55
CA GLU A 319 20.26 -10.85 -5.09
C GLU A 319 20.77 -9.55 -4.44
N GLU A 320 21.33 -8.62 -5.22
CA GLU A 320 21.82 -7.33 -4.73
C GLU A 320 22.77 -7.48 -3.54
N ARG A 321 23.65 -8.50 -3.54
CA ARG A 321 24.44 -8.87 -2.35
C ARG A 321 25.31 -7.74 -1.84
N ASP A 322 25.89 -6.99 -2.77
CA ASP A 322 26.71 -5.81 -2.50
C ASP A 322 25.85 -4.55 -2.57
N LEU A 323 25.31 -4.15 -1.41
CA LEU A 323 24.39 -3.03 -1.29
C LEU A 323 25.00 -1.69 -1.74
N ALA A 324 26.32 -1.52 -1.63
CA ALA A 324 27.00 -0.29 -2.01
C ALA A 324 26.93 -0.04 -3.54
N LYS A 325 26.78 -1.10 -4.34
CA LYS A 325 26.66 -1.00 -5.81
C LYS A 325 25.30 -0.50 -6.29
N LEU A 326 24.28 -0.49 -5.43
CA LEU A 326 22.92 -0.08 -5.82
C LEU A 326 22.79 1.42 -6.08
N SER A 327 23.72 2.21 -5.55
CA SER A 327 23.79 3.66 -5.76
C SER A 327 25.19 4.10 -6.21
N ASP A 328 25.93 3.23 -6.90
CA ASP A 328 27.28 3.54 -7.39
C ASP A 328 27.23 4.61 -8.49
N PRO A 329 27.84 5.80 -8.27
CA PRO A 329 27.87 6.85 -9.28
C PRO A 329 28.63 6.46 -10.54
N GLN A 330 29.61 5.55 -10.46
CA GLN A 330 30.34 5.08 -11.64
C GLN A 330 29.46 4.20 -12.50
N TRP A 331 28.79 3.21 -11.91
CA TRP A 331 27.76 2.43 -12.61
C TRP A 331 26.72 3.33 -13.28
N ALA A 332 26.20 4.33 -12.57
CA ALA A 332 25.19 5.24 -13.11
C ALA A 332 25.72 6.04 -14.32
N ARG A 333 26.96 6.54 -14.27
CA ARG A 333 27.61 7.22 -15.41
C ARG A 333 27.76 6.29 -16.60
N ASP A 334 28.23 5.07 -16.39
CA ASP A 334 28.44 4.09 -17.47
C ASP A 334 27.11 3.68 -18.10
N ALA A 335 26.10 3.37 -17.28
CA ALA A 335 24.75 3.05 -17.75
C ALA A 335 24.10 4.23 -18.49
N SER A 336 24.30 5.47 -18.04
CA SER A 336 23.72 6.67 -18.64
C SER A 336 24.19 6.94 -20.08
N GLN A 337 25.31 6.35 -20.51
CA GLN A 337 25.80 6.47 -21.88
C GLN A 337 24.83 5.88 -22.92
N ALA A 338 23.97 4.94 -22.49
CA ALA A 338 22.93 4.37 -23.35
C ALA A 338 21.69 5.27 -23.50
N ILE A 339 21.55 6.30 -22.65
CA ILE A 339 20.35 7.16 -22.63
C ILE A 339 20.33 8.09 -23.82
N ARG A 340 19.23 8.06 -24.57
CA ARG A 340 18.96 9.00 -25.66
C ARG A 340 17.95 10.04 -25.18
N LEU A 341 18.38 11.30 -25.03
CA LEU A 341 17.54 12.39 -24.51
C LEU A 341 17.17 13.38 -25.64
N PRO A 342 15.96 13.31 -26.21
CA PRO A 342 15.50 14.29 -27.20
C PRO A 342 15.16 15.63 -26.53
N GLN A 343 15.40 16.74 -27.23
CA GLN A 343 14.88 18.06 -26.84
C GLN A 343 13.46 18.22 -27.37
N LEU A 344 12.46 18.03 -26.50
CA LEU A 344 11.05 18.13 -26.84
C LEU A 344 10.47 19.44 -26.30
N LYS A 345 9.55 20.05 -27.05
CA LYS A 345 8.87 21.27 -26.62
C LYS A 345 8.06 21.03 -25.35
N GLN A 346 8.02 22.03 -24.48
CA GLN A 346 7.07 22.04 -23.37
C GLN A 346 5.66 22.18 -23.94
N LEU A 347 4.83 21.18 -23.69
CA LEU A 347 3.41 21.18 -24.07
C LEU A 347 2.58 21.39 -22.81
N SER A 348 1.53 22.20 -22.93
CA SER A 348 0.64 22.50 -21.80
C SER A 348 -0.09 21.23 -21.37
N GLN A 349 0.04 20.85 -20.11
CA GLN A 349 -0.83 19.87 -19.46
C GLN A 349 -1.84 20.63 -18.62
N ARG A 350 -3.13 20.36 -18.82
CA ARG A 350 -4.17 20.84 -17.91
C ARG A 350 -4.36 19.79 -16.83
N PRO A 351 -3.98 20.05 -15.57
CA PRO A 351 -4.34 19.15 -14.48
C PRO A 351 -5.87 19.13 -14.37
N VAL A 352 -6.45 17.93 -14.38
CA VAL A 352 -7.86 17.73 -14.05
C VAL A 352 -7.89 17.30 -12.59
N LEU A 353 -8.26 18.22 -11.69
CA LEU A 353 -8.40 17.90 -10.25
C LEU A 353 -9.78 17.30 -9.96
N SER A 354 -9.72 16.05 -9.48
CA SER A 354 -10.63 15.25 -8.63
C SER A 354 -12.10 15.65 -8.43
N ASP A 355 -12.96 15.18 -9.33
CA ASP A 355 -14.29 14.63 -8.99
C ASP A 355 -14.71 13.61 -10.06
N GLN A 356 -14.33 13.86 -11.32
CA GLN A 356 -14.62 12.97 -12.45
C GLN A 356 -13.76 11.69 -12.49
N LEU A 357 -12.53 11.71 -11.97
CA LEU A 357 -11.60 10.56 -12.03
C LEU A 357 -12.13 9.32 -11.29
N ALA A 358 -12.74 9.51 -10.11
CA ALA A 358 -13.33 8.40 -9.35
C ALA A 358 -14.46 7.70 -10.12
N SER A 359 -15.21 8.43 -10.96
CA SER A 359 -16.30 7.84 -11.75
C SER A 359 -15.84 7.06 -12.99
N ALA A 360 -14.61 7.29 -13.46
CA ALA A 360 -14.04 6.67 -14.66
C ALA A 360 -12.97 5.60 -14.36
N THR A 361 -12.71 5.30 -13.08
CA THR A 361 -11.62 4.43 -12.69
C THR A 361 -11.86 2.97 -13.11
N ASP A 362 -10.89 2.35 -13.80
CA ASP A 362 -10.80 0.91 -13.96
C ASP A 362 -10.36 0.28 -12.64
N TRP A 363 -11.35 -0.07 -11.83
CA TRP A 363 -11.14 -0.59 -10.50
C TRP A 363 -10.52 -1.99 -10.44
N ILE A 364 -10.54 -2.72 -11.56
CA ILE A 364 -9.81 -3.98 -11.71
C ILE A 364 -8.34 -3.66 -12.01
N GLY A 365 -8.07 -2.63 -12.81
CA GLY A 365 -6.73 -2.24 -13.20
C GLY A 365 -5.96 -3.41 -13.83
N THR A 366 -4.64 -3.47 -13.60
CA THR A 366 -3.84 -4.60 -14.09
C THR A 366 -3.96 -5.80 -13.13
N PRO A 367 -4.50 -6.97 -13.56
CA PRO A 367 -4.84 -8.08 -12.65
C PRO A 367 -3.69 -8.69 -11.82
N ALA A 368 -2.44 -8.43 -12.19
CA ALA A 368 -1.24 -8.88 -11.48
C ALA A 368 -0.59 -7.77 -10.60
N ALA A 369 -1.23 -6.61 -10.49
CA ALA A 369 -0.66 -5.40 -9.90
C ALA A 369 -1.35 -4.99 -8.58
N HIS A 370 -1.93 -5.95 -7.85
CA HIS A 370 -2.69 -5.70 -6.61
C HIS A 370 -1.79 -5.78 -5.38
N THR A 371 -1.92 -4.79 -4.51
CA THR A 371 -1.07 -4.49 -3.35
C THR A 371 -1.72 -3.33 -2.60
N SER A 372 -1.55 -3.24 -1.29
CA SER A 372 -1.90 -2.04 -0.53
C SER A 372 -0.62 -1.44 0.05
N HIS A 373 -0.41 -0.15 -0.18
CA HIS A 373 0.66 0.62 0.45
C HIS A 373 0.05 1.63 1.41
N PHE A 374 0.75 1.94 2.50
CA PHE A 374 0.38 3.02 3.38
C PHE A 374 1.59 3.55 4.15
N VAL A 375 1.43 4.77 4.64
CA VAL A 375 2.43 5.49 5.44
C VAL A 375 1.78 6.08 6.67
N THR A 376 2.50 6.02 7.78
CA THR A 376 2.14 6.65 9.05
C THR A 376 3.34 7.44 9.56
N ALA A 377 3.11 8.64 10.08
CA ALA A 377 4.13 9.41 10.78
C ALA A 377 3.47 10.24 11.89
N ASP A 378 4.22 10.47 12.96
CA ASP A 378 3.79 11.30 14.08
C ASP A 378 4.78 12.44 14.29
N CYS A 379 4.35 13.41 15.11
CA CYS A 379 5.08 14.66 15.32
C CYS A 379 6.40 14.48 16.08
N SER A 380 6.68 13.28 16.61
CA SER A 380 8.00 12.94 17.16
C SER A 380 9.04 12.66 16.06
N GLY A 381 8.57 12.42 14.82
CA GLY A 381 9.37 11.98 13.70
C GLY A 381 9.44 10.45 13.54
N GLN A 382 8.79 9.67 14.41
CA GLN A 382 8.60 8.24 14.14
C GLN A 382 7.78 8.09 12.85
N THR A 383 8.20 7.20 11.96
CA THR A 383 7.58 7.05 10.64
C THR A 383 7.65 5.61 10.17
N VAL A 384 6.57 5.10 9.59
CA VAL A 384 6.50 3.78 8.97
C VAL A 384 6.06 3.95 7.51
N SER A 385 6.82 3.33 6.60
CA SER A 385 6.40 3.10 5.22
C SER A 385 6.28 1.59 5.02
N LEU A 386 5.07 1.10 4.74
CA LEU A 386 4.75 -0.33 4.69
C LEU A 386 3.96 -0.66 3.43
N THR A 387 4.34 -1.76 2.80
CA THR A 387 3.58 -2.32 1.67
C THR A 387 3.23 -3.76 1.98
N GLN A 388 1.96 -4.11 1.84
CA GLN A 388 1.41 -5.46 2.05
C GLN A 388 0.64 -5.96 0.83
N THR A 389 0.64 -7.28 0.61
CA THR A 389 -0.02 -7.86 -0.57
C THR A 389 -0.30 -9.36 -0.43
N ILE A 390 -1.31 -9.83 -1.17
CA ILE A 390 -1.52 -11.25 -1.50
C ILE A 390 -1.15 -11.59 -2.96
N GLY A 391 -0.70 -10.62 -3.75
CA GLY A 391 -0.28 -10.80 -5.15
C GLY A 391 -1.35 -10.34 -6.13
N PRO A 392 -1.80 -11.16 -7.10
CA PRO A 392 -2.93 -10.86 -7.97
C PRO A 392 -4.23 -10.61 -7.18
N VAL A 393 -5.32 -10.21 -7.85
CA VAL A 393 -6.66 -10.13 -7.23
C VAL A 393 -6.97 -11.46 -6.53
N PHE A 394 -7.25 -11.41 -5.22
CA PHE A 394 -7.48 -12.58 -4.34
C PHE A 394 -6.30 -13.58 -4.26
N GLY A 395 -5.09 -13.15 -4.63
CA GLY A 395 -3.88 -13.93 -4.51
C GLY A 395 -3.99 -15.28 -5.21
N ALA A 396 -3.97 -16.35 -4.44
CA ALA A 396 -4.04 -17.73 -4.92
C ALA A 396 -5.48 -18.18 -5.27
N ASN A 397 -6.50 -17.34 -5.09
CA ASN A 397 -7.93 -17.68 -5.25
C ASN A 397 -8.37 -18.87 -4.38
N VAL A 398 -7.74 -19.04 -3.22
CA VAL A 398 -8.07 -20.10 -2.26
C VAL A 398 -8.05 -19.53 -0.84
N ALA A 399 -8.94 -20.04 0.00
CA ALA A 399 -9.05 -19.69 1.40
C ALA A 399 -9.43 -20.91 2.23
N THR A 400 -8.95 -20.98 3.46
CA THR A 400 -9.41 -22.00 4.40
C THR A 400 -10.78 -21.60 4.95
N PRO A 401 -11.84 -22.43 4.76
CA PRO A 401 -13.22 -22.09 5.14
C PRO A 401 -13.40 -21.69 6.61
N GLU A 402 -12.56 -22.20 7.49
CA GLU A 402 -12.62 -21.95 8.94
C GLU A 402 -11.90 -20.67 9.37
N LEU A 403 -11.16 -20.00 8.46
CA LEU A 403 -10.26 -18.89 8.80
C LEU A 403 -10.67 -17.54 8.19
N GLY A 404 -11.42 -17.51 7.09
CA GLY A 404 -12.03 -16.27 6.60
C GLY A 404 -11.10 -15.32 5.82
N PHE A 405 -9.92 -15.75 5.37
CA PHE A 405 -9.01 -14.93 4.58
C PHE A 405 -8.42 -15.67 3.39
N ALA A 406 -8.11 -14.94 2.31
CA ALA A 406 -7.45 -15.46 1.12
C ALA A 406 -5.93 -15.59 1.30
N TYR A 407 -5.34 -16.58 0.63
CA TYR A 407 -3.89 -16.79 0.62
C TYR A 407 -3.18 -16.06 -0.52
N ALA A 408 -1.93 -15.69 -0.27
CA ALA A 408 -1.10 -15.10 -1.30
C ALA A 408 -0.64 -16.10 -2.37
N ALA A 409 -0.70 -15.70 -3.65
CA ALA A 409 -0.01 -16.41 -4.72
C ALA A 409 1.48 -16.03 -4.69
N THR A 410 2.35 -16.98 -4.35
CA THR A 410 3.80 -16.75 -4.22
C THR A 410 4.58 -17.64 -5.17
N MET A 411 4.38 -18.94 -5.05
CA MET A 411 5.05 -19.94 -5.87
C MET A 411 4.41 -20.02 -7.24
N GLY A 412 5.20 -20.39 -8.24
CA GLY A 412 4.70 -20.58 -9.60
C GLY A 412 4.57 -19.32 -10.43
N GLY A 413 3.52 -19.22 -11.23
CA GLY A 413 3.44 -18.31 -12.37
C GLY A 413 3.52 -16.81 -12.04
N TYR A 414 3.11 -16.39 -10.83
CA TYR A 414 3.07 -14.97 -10.46
C TYR A 414 4.46 -14.36 -10.26
N LEU A 415 5.31 -15.00 -9.44
CA LEU A 415 6.69 -14.56 -9.18
C LEU A 415 7.70 -15.45 -9.93
N ARG A 416 7.34 -15.87 -11.14
CA ARG A 416 8.14 -16.80 -11.94
C ARG A 416 9.54 -16.30 -12.29
N THR A 417 9.75 -14.97 -12.28
CA THR A 417 11.09 -14.37 -12.47
C THR A 417 11.99 -14.54 -11.24
N GLY A 418 11.46 -15.00 -10.12
CA GLY A 418 12.23 -15.27 -8.92
C GLY A 418 12.56 -16.74 -8.75
N LYS A 419 13.75 -16.98 -8.18
CA LYS A 419 14.19 -18.33 -7.83
C LYS A 419 13.19 -18.98 -6.89
N GLN A 420 12.73 -20.17 -7.25
CA GLN A 420 11.74 -20.94 -6.49
C GLN A 420 12.46 -21.94 -5.58
N ILE A 421 13.21 -21.45 -4.60
CA ILE A 421 14.07 -22.27 -3.73
C ILE A 421 13.37 -22.49 -2.38
N PRO A 422 13.23 -23.74 -1.89
CA PRO A 422 12.70 -24.01 -0.56
C PRO A 422 13.43 -23.24 0.55
N GLY A 423 12.68 -22.55 1.40
CA GLY A 423 13.18 -21.66 2.44
C GLY A 423 13.52 -20.23 1.99
N ASP A 424 13.51 -19.94 0.68
CA ASP A 424 13.75 -18.59 0.19
C ASP A 424 12.45 -17.76 0.15
N ARG A 425 12.64 -16.44 0.05
CA ARG A 425 11.58 -15.44 -0.10
C ARG A 425 11.72 -14.78 -1.46
N PRO A 426 10.83 -15.06 -2.42
CA PRO A 426 10.95 -14.53 -3.78
C PRO A 426 10.98 -13.00 -3.83
N ARG A 427 11.79 -12.47 -4.75
CA ARG A 427 11.87 -11.03 -5.01
C ARG A 427 10.53 -10.46 -5.45
N THR A 428 10.25 -9.24 -5.03
CA THR A 428 9.12 -8.42 -5.45
C THR A 428 9.57 -7.03 -5.88
N SER A 429 8.60 -6.22 -6.29
CA SER A 429 8.79 -4.81 -6.59
C SER A 429 8.35 -3.88 -5.46
N ILE A 430 7.97 -4.42 -4.29
CA ILE A 430 7.63 -3.65 -3.09
C ILE A 430 8.82 -2.77 -2.70
N ALA A 431 8.62 -1.46 -2.60
CA ALA A 431 9.69 -0.53 -2.23
C ALA A 431 9.14 0.56 -1.29
N PRO A 432 9.12 0.33 0.03
CA PRO A 432 8.81 1.40 0.97
C PRO A 432 9.97 2.40 1.02
N VAL A 433 9.68 3.69 1.07
CA VAL A 433 10.66 4.78 1.03
C VAL A 433 10.40 5.80 2.13
N ILE A 434 11.48 6.22 2.79
CA ILE A 434 11.51 7.42 3.64
C ILE A 434 12.59 8.36 3.10
N ILE A 435 12.31 9.66 3.10
CA ILE A 435 13.17 10.73 2.60
C ILE A 435 13.48 11.66 3.76
N THR A 436 14.76 11.94 3.96
CA THR A 436 15.22 12.87 5.00
C THR A 436 16.14 13.95 4.46
N ARG A 437 16.22 15.07 5.20
CA ARG A 437 17.23 16.11 5.04
C ARG A 437 17.84 16.36 6.41
N ASN A 438 19.16 16.25 6.54
CA ASN A 438 19.85 16.39 7.84
C ASN A 438 19.21 15.54 8.95
N ASN A 439 18.85 14.29 8.61
CA ASN A 439 18.15 13.34 9.47
C ASN A 439 16.71 13.74 9.87
N GLN A 440 16.16 14.86 9.41
CA GLN A 440 14.76 15.24 9.62
C GLN A 440 13.88 14.66 8.51
N LEU A 441 12.66 14.23 8.86
CA LEU A 441 11.68 13.73 7.90
C LEU A 441 11.34 14.83 6.88
N VAL A 442 11.38 14.48 5.60
CA VAL A 442 10.88 15.32 4.50
C VAL A 442 9.61 14.71 3.93
N ALA A 443 9.67 13.42 3.58
CA ALA A 443 8.53 12.68 3.08
C ALA A 443 8.67 11.19 3.34
N ALA A 444 7.56 10.47 3.34
CA ALA A 444 7.52 9.01 3.30
C ALA A 444 6.49 8.58 2.27
N LEU A 445 6.82 7.57 1.47
CA LEU A 445 5.94 7.08 0.42
C LEU A 445 6.27 5.65 0.03
N GLY A 446 5.46 5.16 -0.88
CA GLY A 446 5.60 3.89 -1.56
C GLY A 446 4.39 3.72 -2.47
N ALA A 447 4.31 2.58 -3.16
CA ALA A 447 3.23 2.36 -4.10
C ALA A 447 2.72 0.91 -4.08
N ALA A 448 1.49 0.77 -4.55
CA ALA A 448 0.92 -0.48 -5.04
C ALA A 448 1.02 -0.54 -6.57
N GLY A 449 1.09 -1.72 -7.21
CA GLY A 449 1.14 -1.79 -8.68
C GLY A 449 2.11 -2.79 -9.31
N GLY A 450 2.53 -3.85 -8.61
CA GLY A 450 3.46 -4.85 -9.16
C GLY A 450 4.76 -4.23 -9.67
N ILE A 451 5.19 -4.59 -10.89
CA ILE A 451 6.46 -4.10 -11.48
C ILE A 451 6.50 -2.58 -11.71
N ARG A 452 5.35 -1.90 -11.68
CA ARG A 452 5.24 -0.45 -11.82
C ARG A 452 5.47 0.31 -10.51
N ILE A 453 5.56 -0.38 -9.37
CA ILE A 453 5.82 0.24 -8.05
C ILE A 453 7.07 1.15 -8.06
N PRO A 454 8.27 0.68 -8.48
CA PRO A 454 9.45 1.55 -8.54
C PRO A 454 9.27 2.73 -9.50
N SER A 455 8.55 2.53 -10.62
CA SER A 455 8.28 3.61 -11.58
C SER A 455 7.43 4.71 -10.97
N ALA A 456 6.37 4.35 -10.23
CA ALA A 456 5.53 5.32 -9.54
C ALA A 456 6.33 6.11 -8.49
N ILE A 457 7.12 5.41 -7.67
CA ILE A 457 7.95 6.01 -6.63
C ILE A 457 8.97 6.99 -7.22
N VAL A 458 9.78 6.56 -8.19
CA VAL A 458 10.84 7.39 -8.79
C VAL A 458 10.25 8.65 -9.42
N GLN A 459 9.13 8.51 -10.14
CA GLN A 459 8.46 9.65 -10.77
C GLN A 459 7.87 10.60 -9.74
N THR A 460 7.21 10.11 -8.69
CA THR A 460 6.69 10.96 -7.62
C THR A 460 7.80 11.70 -6.88
N ILE A 461 8.91 11.03 -6.56
CA ILE A 461 10.09 11.66 -5.94
C ILE A 461 10.64 12.75 -6.84
N SER A 462 10.88 12.45 -8.13
CA SER A 462 11.41 13.44 -9.07
C SER A 462 10.47 14.63 -9.27
N ARG A 463 9.16 14.40 -9.33
CA ARG A 463 8.16 15.48 -9.43
C ARG A 463 8.10 16.35 -8.18
N TYR A 464 8.14 15.76 -7.00
CA TYR A 464 8.12 16.49 -5.73
C TYR A 464 9.43 17.27 -5.53
N VAL A 465 10.58 16.62 -5.73
CA VAL A 465 11.91 17.18 -5.44
C VAL A 465 12.44 18.06 -6.56
N ASP A 466 12.42 17.59 -7.81
CA ASP A 466 13.04 18.31 -8.94
C ASP A 466 12.10 19.34 -9.58
N GLN A 467 10.80 19.05 -9.63
CA GLN A 467 9.80 19.93 -10.27
C GLN A 467 9.05 20.81 -9.27
N GLY A 468 9.32 20.67 -7.97
CA GLY A 468 8.70 21.48 -6.91
C GLY A 468 7.18 21.32 -6.79
N LYS A 469 6.62 20.21 -7.28
CA LYS A 469 5.17 19.94 -7.19
C LYS A 469 4.79 19.65 -5.74
N SER A 470 3.58 20.05 -5.35
CA SER A 470 2.98 19.53 -4.11
C SER A 470 2.81 18.01 -4.19
N LEU A 471 2.64 17.34 -3.04
CA LEU A 471 2.40 15.88 -3.04
C LEU A 471 1.19 15.50 -3.90
N SER A 472 0.05 16.17 -3.72
CA SER A 472 -1.17 15.88 -4.49
C SER A 472 -0.95 16.05 -6.00
N GLU A 473 -0.23 17.10 -6.44
CA GLU A 473 0.11 17.28 -7.85
C GLU A 473 1.10 16.23 -8.35
N ALA A 474 2.06 15.81 -7.52
CA ALA A 474 3.04 14.78 -7.89
C ALA A 474 2.42 13.38 -8.00
N LEU A 475 1.41 13.09 -7.18
CA LEU A 475 0.64 11.84 -7.20
C LEU A 475 -0.35 11.81 -8.38
N ALA A 476 -1.03 12.92 -8.66
CA ALA A 476 -2.01 13.01 -9.75
C ALA A 476 -1.39 13.14 -11.14
N ALA A 477 -0.10 13.46 -11.24
CA ALA A 477 0.55 13.68 -12.53
C ALA A 477 0.78 12.36 -13.29
N PRO A 478 0.66 12.37 -14.62
CA PRO A 478 0.71 11.15 -15.41
C PRO A 478 2.09 10.52 -15.43
N ARG A 479 2.12 9.20 -15.55
CA ARG A 479 3.32 8.38 -15.43
C ARG A 479 3.67 7.67 -16.74
N VAL A 480 4.92 7.23 -16.83
CA VAL A 480 5.42 6.30 -17.85
C VAL A 480 6.03 5.08 -17.19
N HIS A 481 6.11 3.98 -17.92
CA HIS A 481 6.78 2.76 -17.47
C HIS A 481 7.57 2.12 -18.61
N PRO A 482 8.86 1.79 -18.43
CA PRO A 482 9.66 1.18 -19.48
C PRO A 482 9.06 -0.13 -19.97
N LYS A 483 9.08 -0.34 -21.29
CA LYS A 483 8.57 -1.56 -21.89
C LYS A 483 9.44 -2.73 -21.47
N ASN A 484 8.80 -3.76 -20.95
CA ASN A 484 9.46 -5.00 -20.61
C ASN A 484 8.53 -6.20 -20.85
N ILE A 485 9.13 -7.36 -21.09
CA ILE A 485 8.46 -8.65 -21.22
C ILE A 485 9.15 -9.68 -20.33
N ILE A 486 8.48 -10.80 -20.08
CA ILE A 486 9.11 -11.97 -19.47
C ILE A 486 9.12 -13.05 -20.54
N ASP A 487 10.30 -13.53 -20.90
CA ASP A 487 10.48 -14.55 -21.93
C ASP A 487 10.09 -15.97 -21.44
N GLU A 488 10.33 -16.96 -22.28
CA GLU A 488 10.10 -18.38 -22.01
C GLU A 488 11.01 -18.95 -20.91
N ASN A 489 12.15 -18.30 -20.64
CA ASN A 489 13.11 -18.68 -19.60
C ASN A 489 12.87 -17.95 -18.28
N ASN A 490 11.72 -17.30 -18.13
CA ASN A 490 11.37 -16.45 -16.99
C ASN A 490 12.34 -15.28 -16.76
N GLN A 491 13.06 -14.84 -17.80
CA GLN A 491 13.93 -13.68 -17.74
C GLN A 491 13.18 -12.43 -18.16
N ARG A 492 13.45 -11.32 -17.47
CA ARG A 492 12.87 -10.02 -17.81
C ARG A 492 13.74 -9.36 -18.88
N ILE A 493 13.13 -9.03 -20.01
CA ILE A 493 13.79 -8.33 -21.11
C ILE A 493 13.20 -6.92 -21.19
N VAL A 494 14.07 -5.91 -21.13
CA VAL A 494 13.69 -4.50 -21.17
C VAL A 494 14.04 -3.91 -22.53
N THR A 495 13.19 -3.00 -23.04
CA THR A 495 13.45 -2.27 -24.30
C THR A 495 13.63 -0.79 -23.98
N LEU A 496 14.85 -0.28 -24.14
CA LEU A 496 15.25 1.05 -23.67
C LEU A 496 14.49 2.19 -24.38
N ASP A 497 14.25 2.06 -25.68
CA ASP A 497 13.57 3.05 -26.51
C ASP A 497 12.04 2.83 -26.60
N ALA A 498 11.47 2.07 -25.67
CA ALA A 498 10.03 1.78 -25.63
C ALA A 498 9.44 1.92 -24.23
N PHE A 499 8.22 2.44 -24.13
CA PHE A 499 7.53 2.60 -22.85
C PHE A 499 6.02 2.65 -22.99
N ASP A 500 5.35 2.32 -21.90
CA ASP A 500 3.92 2.53 -21.73
C ASP A 500 3.69 3.95 -21.19
N ALA A 501 2.69 4.67 -21.71
CA ALA A 501 2.31 6.01 -21.27
C ALA A 501 0.85 6.04 -20.78
N GLU A 502 0.62 6.69 -19.65
CA GLU A 502 -0.71 6.91 -19.06
C GLU A 502 -1.49 7.98 -19.82
N MET A 503 -2.53 7.58 -20.55
CA MET A 503 -3.30 8.45 -21.45
C MET A 503 -4.73 8.70 -20.94
N THR A 504 -5.03 8.34 -19.69
CA THR A 504 -6.33 8.55 -19.02
C THR A 504 -6.68 10.03 -18.87
N ALA A 505 -7.84 10.37 -18.33
CA ALA A 505 -8.21 11.77 -18.07
C ALA A 505 -7.19 12.45 -17.12
N GLY A 506 -6.54 13.53 -17.57
CA GLY A 506 -5.40 14.16 -16.87
C GLY A 506 -4.02 13.57 -17.25
N GLY A 507 -4.03 12.56 -18.12
CA GLY A 507 -2.92 11.83 -18.71
C GLY A 507 -1.99 12.64 -19.62
N TRP A 508 -1.04 11.94 -20.22
CA TRP A 508 -0.27 12.44 -21.36
C TRP A 508 -1.17 12.70 -22.57
N SER A 509 -0.78 13.65 -23.42
CA SER A 509 -1.59 14.05 -24.59
C SER A 509 -1.18 13.33 -25.88
N GLN A 510 -2.09 13.29 -26.84
CA GLN A 510 -1.82 12.82 -28.20
C GLN A 510 -0.69 13.60 -28.90
N GLU A 511 -0.49 14.87 -28.55
CA GLU A 511 0.64 15.66 -29.06
C GLU A 511 1.97 15.18 -28.48
N GLN A 512 2.01 14.83 -27.19
CA GLN A 512 3.19 14.28 -26.53
C GLN A 512 3.53 12.90 -27.10
N LEU A 513 2.53 12.06 -27.31
CA LEU A 513 2.68 10.77 -27.97
C LEU A 513 3.32 10.91 -29.36
N LYS A 514 2.79 11.81 -30.20
CA LYS A 514 3.36 12.09 -31.53
C LYS A 514 4.79 12.60 -31.43
N ALA A 515 5.09 13.46 -30.46
CA ALA A 515 6.44 13.98 -30.25
C ALA A 515 7.44 12.89 -29.88
N TRP A 516 7.06 11.94 -29.00
CA TRP A 516 7.92 10.79 -28.66
C TRP A 516 8.11 9.85 -29.84
N THR A 517 7.05 9.52 -30.58
CA THR A 517 7.13 8.66 -31.77
C THR A 517 7.98 9.30 -32.88
N ALA A 518 7.83 10.61 -33.12
CA ALA A 518 8.67 11.36 -34.05
C ALA A 518 10.15 11.40 -33.61
N ALA A 519 10.39 11.38 -32.29
CA ALA A 519 11.71 11.21 -31.71
C ALA A 519 12.18 9.74 -31.70
N GLY A 520 11.49 8.80 -32.36
CA GLY A 520 11.92 7.41 -32.53
C GLY A 520 11.67 6.50 -31.33
N PHE A 521 10.80 6.88 -30.39
CA PHE A 521 10.39 5.99 -29.28
C PHE A 521 9.14 5.19 -29.63
N LYS A 522 9.10 3.92 -29.19
CA LYS A 522 7.91 3.08 -29.31
C LYS A 522 7.04 3.25 -28.06
N VAL A 523 5.96 4.01 -28.19
CA VAL A 523 5.09 4.31 -27.04
C VAL A 523 3.79 3.52 -27.15
N LYS A 524 3.47 2.75 -26.10
CA LYS A 524 2.17 2.10 -25.96
C LYS A 524 1.26 2.97 -25.11
N GLU A 525 0.13 3.36 -25.68
CA GLU A 525 -0.93 4.05 -24.94
C GLU A 525 -1.62 3.08 -23.98
N ILE A 526 -1.81 3.54 -22.74
CA ILE A 526 -2.59 2.86 -21.73
C ILE A 526 -3.66 3.84 -21.25
N ASP A 527 -4.89 3.60 -21.71
CA ASP A 527 -6.09 4.35 -21.33
C ASP A 527 -6.93 3.50 -20.37
N SER A 528 -6.37 3.27 -19.17
CA SER A 528 -7.01 2.55 -18.07
C SER A 528 -6.43 3.09 -16.76
N HIS A 529 -7.30 3.57 -15.88
CA HIS A 529 -6.92 4.08 -14.56
C HIS A 529 -6.34 2.97 -13.67
N ALA A 530 -5.68 3.36 -12.58
CA ALA A 530 -5.06 2.45 -11.62
C ALA A 530 -3.97 1.54 -12.22
N SER A 531 -3.51 1.84 -13.45
CA SER A 531 -2.54 1.02 -14.17
C SER A 531 -1.09 1.41 -13.91
N PHE A 532 -0.76 2.63 -13.49
CA PHE A 532 0.64 3.10 -13.35
C PHE A 532 1.24 3.07 -11.94
N GLY A 533 0.59 2.33 -11.05
CA GLY A 533 0.96 2.23 -9.66
C GLY A 533 0.35 3.37 -8.85
N ARG A 534 -0.04 3.06 -7.62
CA ARG A 534 -0.88 3.91 -6.77
C ARG A 534 -0.09 4.27 -5.53
N VAL A 535 0.25 5.54 -5.39
CA VAL A 535 1.14 6.07 -4.35
C VAL A 535 0.32 6.59 -3.18
N HIS A 536 0.76 6.27 -1.97
CA HIS A 536 0.31 6.97 -0.76
C HIS A 536 1.55 7.61 -0.12
N ALA A 537 1.42 8.86 0.30
CA ALA A 537 2.55 9.65 0.77
C ALA A 537 2.18 10.58 1.92
N LEU A 538 3.15 10.84 2.79
CA LEU A 538 3.15 11.92 3.78
C LEU A 538 4.35 12.84 3.49
N ALA A 539 4.20 14.13 3.74
CA ALA A 539 5.31 15.08 3.76
C ALA A 539 5.20 16.00 4.98
N LEU A 540 6.36 16.38 5.50
CA LEU A 540 6.49 17.37 6.55
C LEU A 540 6.85 18.72 5.91
N GLY A 541 5.90 19.66 5.95
CA GLY A 541 6.10 21.07 5.56
C GLY A 541 6.57 21.92 6.74
N ASP A 542 6.11 23.18 6.81
CA ASP A 542 6.43 24.14 7.87
C ASP A 542 5.79 23.76 9.22
N ALA A 543 6.25 22.66 9.80
CA ALA A 543 5.71 21.96 10.96
C ALA A 543 4.29 21.38 10.78
N GLU A 544 3.84 21.22 9.54
CA GLU A 544 2.60 20.52 9.22
C GLU A 544 2.91 19.19 8.53
N LEU A 545 2.42 18.10 9.11
CA LEU A 545 2.50 16.77 8.51
C LEU A 545 1.20 16.50 7.75
N ALA A 546 1.30 16.46 6.42
CA ALA A 546 0.16 16.30 5.53
C ALA A 546 0.31 15.06 4.64
N GLY A 547 -0.82 14.40 4.36
CA GLY A 547 -0.86 13.22 3.51
C GLY A 547 -1.59 13.43 2.20
N ALA A 548 -1.26 12.58 1.22
CA ALA A 548 -1.96 12.46 -0.04
C ALA A 548 -2.10 10.99 -0.43
N ALA A 549 -3.23 10.66 -1.04
CA ALA A 549 -3.51 9.36 -1.62
C ALA A 549 -3.68 9.49 -3.13
N ASP A 550 -3.30 8.45 -3.87
CA ASP A 550 -3.40 8.44 -5.32
C ASP A 550 -4.87 8.64 -5.76
N PRO A 551 -5.16 9.58 -6.67
CA PRO A 551 -6.53 9.84 -7.12
C PRO A 551 -7.11 8.70 -7.97
N ASP A 552 -6.27 7.81 -8.47
CA ASP A 552 -6.66 6.62 -9.24
C ASP A 552 -7.06 5.43 -8.35
N TRP A 553 -7.26 5.64 -7.04
CA TRP A 553 -7.69 4.61 -6.10
C TRP A 553 -8.67 5.13 -5.04
N GLU A 554 -9.16 4.21 -4.22
CA GLU A 554 -10.16 4.46 -3.18
C GLU A 554 -9.54 4.96 -1.86
N GLY A 555 -8.24 5.28 -1.87
CA GLY A 555 -7.48 5.67 -0.69
C GLY A 555 -7.78 7.07 -0.18
N SER A 556 -7.28 7.38 1.01
CA SER A 556 -7.42 8.70 1.63
C SER A 556 -6.26 9.01 2.58
N ALA A 557 -6.18 10.26 3.01
CA ALA A 557 -5.27 10.70 4.05
C ALA A 557 -6.04 11.31 5.22
N THR A 558 -5.45 11.29 6.41
CA THR A 558 -5.95 12.00 7.58
C THR A 558 -5.90 13.51 7.34
N GLN A 559 -6.58 14.27 8.20
CA GLN A 559 -6.35 15.71 8.27
C GLN A 559 -4.87 16.00 8.60
N PRO A 560 -4.31 17.13 8.14
CA PRO A 560 -2.96 17.52 8.48
C PRO A 560 -2.76 17.63 10.00
N ALA A 561 -1.64 17.13 10.50
CA ALA A 561 -1.25 17.23 11.89
C ALA A 561 -0.28 18.41 12.07
N ASN A 562 -0.56 19.27 13.05
CA ASN A 562 0.34 20.38 13.38
C ASN A 562 1.36 19.90 14.41
N CYS A 563 2.61 19.78 13.98
CA CYS A 563 3.74 19.29 14.75
C CYS A 563 4.59 20.41 15.35
N ARG A 564 4.05 21.64 15.48
CA ARG A 564 4.69 22.68 16.28
C ARG A 564 4.72 22.20 17.73
N ILE A 565 5.93 21.95 18.21
CA ILE A 565 6.20 21.75 19.63
C ILE A 565 5.79 23.06 20.31
N SER A 566 4.77 23.03 21.16
CA SER A 566 4.53 24.12 22.09
C SER A 566 5.72 24.17 23.04
N ASP A 567 6.57 25.18 22.88
CA ASP A 567 7.68 25.49 23.79
C ASP A 567 7.24 25.63 25.26
#